data_AF-A0A843I0R9-F1
#
_entry.id   AF-A0A843I0R9-F1
#
_cell.length_a   1.000
_cell.length_b   1.000
_cell.length_c   1.000
_cell.angle_alpha   90.00
_cell.angle_beta   90.00
_cell.angle_gamma   90.00
#
_symmetry.space_group_name_H-M   'P 1'
#
loop_
_entity.id
_entity.type
_entity.pdbx_description
1 polymer ?
#
loop_
_entity_poly.entity_id
_entity_poly.type
_entity_poly.pdbx_seq_one_letter_code
_entity_poly.pdbx_strand_id
1 'polypeptide(L)'
;MSFTIKCYKNLSENNVVDKNLTPVGSELTGNLKDNCSIIDPVIMIEGIPGDNIAHLNYIYIPSFSRYYYVNNIEIENTNLFILHCHVDVLKTYAAGIRSNSAVIARQENAYNLYLPDSAFKTYSNPHYQIVKFPSGFSGFHYVLTVAG
;
A
#
# COMPACT_ATOMS: atom_id res chain seq x y z
N MET A 1 1.31 3.18 30.66
CA MET A 1 -0.01 3.62 30.15
C MET A 1 -0.52 2.48 29.27
N SER A 2 -1.67 1.93 29.61
CA SER A 2 -2.26 0.81 28.88
C SER A 2 -3.13 1.30 27.71
N PHE A 3 -3.17 0.53 26.63
CA PHE A 3 -3.99 0.83 25.46
C PHE A 3 -4.58 -0.45 24.86
N THR A 4 -5.68 -0.28 24.12
CA THR A 4 -6.37 -1.37 23.45
C THR A 4 -5.62 -1.78 22.17
N ILE A 5 -5.57 -3.07 21.89
CA ILE A 5 -4.93 -3.65 20.71
C ILE A 5 -5.91 -4.60 20.05
N LYS A 6 -6.09 -4.44 18.74
CA LYS A 6 -6.86 -5.38 17.93
C LYS A 6 -5.89 -6.33 17.23
N CYS A 7 -6.13 -7.62 17.39
CA CYS A 7 -5.25 -8.69 16.93
C CYS A 7 -5.79 -9.33 15.65
N TYR A 8 -4.90 -9.59 14.69
CA TYR A 8 -5.27 -10.13 13.38
C TYR A 8 -4.25 -11.16 12.88
N LYS A 9 -4.76 -12.03 12.00
CA LYS A 9 -4.00 -12.85 11.07
C LYS A 9 -4.09 -12.20 9.70
N ASN A 10 -2.97 -11.68 9.22
CA ASN A 10 -2.78 -11.20 7.86
C ASN A 10 -2.37 -12.37 6.95
N LEU A 11 -3.10 -12.54 5.85
CA LEU A 11 -2.81 -13.51 4.77
C LEU A 11 -2.27 -12.85 3.50
N SER A 12 -2.26 -11.51 3.43
CA SER A 12 -1.77 -10.77 2.29
C SER A 12 -0.25 -10.60 2.33
N GLU A 13 0.34 -10.51 1.15
CA GLU A 13 1.76 -10.18 0.97
C GLU A 13 2.12 -8.80 1.57
N ASN A 14 3.42 -8.58 1.75
CA ASN A 14 3.92 -7.36 2.37
C ASN A 14 3.60 -6.10 1.54
N ASN A 15 3.64 -6.20 0.21
CA ASN A 15 3.52 -5.05 -0.70
C ASN A 15 2.08 -4.80 -1.19
N VAL A 16 1.07 -5.24 -0.44
CA VAL A 16 -0.36 -5.02 -0.75
C VAL A 16 -0.94 -3.95 0.17
N VAL A 17 -1.61 -2.93 -0.38
CA VAL A 17 -2.25 -1.89 0.44
C VAL A 17 -3.47 -2.45 1.20
N ASP A 18 -4.30 -3.26 0.53
CA ASP A 18 -5.45 -3.93 1.14
C ASP A 18 -5.10 -5.30 1.73
N LYS A 19 -4.74 -5.29 3.01
CA LYS A 19 -4.53 -6.53 3.76
C LYS A 19 -5.83 -7.29 3.99
N ASN A 20 -5.78 -8.61 3.77
CA ASN A 20 -6.79 -9.58 4.16
C ASN A 20 -6.55 -9.99 5.62
N LEU A 21 -7.32 -9.38 6.52
CA LEU A 21 -7.16 -9.51 7.97
C LEU A 21 -8.31 -10.34 8.56
N THR A 22 -7.97 -11.46 9.20
CA THR A 22 -8.91 -12.23 10.01
C THR A 22 -8.69 -11.88 11.49
N PRO A 23 -9.72 -11.47 12.25
CA PRO A 23 -9.58 -11.21 13.68
C PRO A 23 -9.10 -12.45 14.44
N VAL A 24 -8.17 -12.26 15.37
CA VAL A 24 -7.63 -13.31 16.23
C VAL A 24 -7.98 -12.97 17.67
N GLY A 25 -9.00 -13.64 18.21
CA GLY A 25 -9.47 -13.43 19.58
C GLY A 25 -10.17 -12.07 19.79
N SER A 26 -10.33 -11.71 21.07
CA SER A 26 -10.89 -10.43 21.51
C SER A 26 -9.83 -9.31 21.53
N GLU A 27 -10.28 -8.06 21.64
CA GLU A 27 -9.37 -6.93 21.86
C GLU A 27 -8.61 -7.13 23.17
N LEU A 28 -7.31 -6.83 23.15
CA LEU A 28 -6.41 -7.01 24.28
C LEU A 28 -5.98 -5.67 24.83
N THR A 29 -5.52 -5.68 26.07
CA THR A 29 -4.86 -4.52 26.67
C THR A 29 -3.36 -4.76 26.66
N GLY A 30 -2.60 -3.81 26.10
CA GLY A 30 -1.14 -3.86 26.10
C GLY A 30 -0.52 -2.60 26.69
N ASN A 31 0.75 -2.73 27.08
CA ASN A 31 1.59 -1.64 27.58
C ASN A 31 2.84 -1.51 26.73
N LEU A 32 3.29 -0.28 26.49
CA LEU A 32 4.59 0.00 25.88
C LEU A 32 5.70 -0.29 26.88
N LYS A 33 6.82 -0.83 26.41
CA LYS A 33 8.06 -0.92 27.21
C LYS A 33 8.70 0.47 27.36
N ASP A 34 9.42 0.70 28.47
CA ASP A 34 9.86 2.03 28.97
C ASP A 34 10.66 2.92 27.99
N ASN A 35 11.19 2.36 26.89
CA ASN A 35 11.76 3.13 25.79
C ASN A 35 11.48 2.43 24.47
N CYS A 36 10.41 2.82 23.77
CA CYS A 36 10.06 2.23 22.47
C CYS A 36 9.64 3.30 21.46
N SER A 37 9.85 2.98 20.19
CA SER A 37 9.49 3.83 19.07
C SER A 37 8.04 3.59 18.67
N ILE A 38 7.37 4.62 18.14
CA ILE A 38 6.06 4.46 17.50
C ILE A 38 6.19 3.71 16.17
N ILE A 39 7.38 3.69 15.55
CA ILE A 39 7.63 2.99 14.28
C ILE A 39 7.88 1.49 14.55
N ASP A 40 8.65 1.21 15.60
CA ASP A 40 9.06 -0.13 16.02
C ASP A 40 8.68 -0.35 17.49
N PRO A 41 7.38 -0.46 17.81
CA PRO A 41 6.96 -0.58 19.19
C PRO A 41 7.25 -1.99 19.73
N VAL A 42 7.69 -2.03 20.99
CA VAL A 42 7.80 -3.26 21.78
C VAL A 42 6.67 -3.24 22.79
N ILE A 43 5.76 -4.20 22.66
CA ILE A 43 4.48 -4.18 23.37
C ILE A 43 4.40 -5.40 24.26
N MET A 44 4.10 -5.16 25.52
CA MET A 44 3.82 -6.20 26.49
C MET A 44 2.31 -6.41 26.57
N ILE A 45 1.89 -7.66 26.43
CA ILE A 45 0.48 -8.07 26.50
C ILE A 45 0.30 -9.23 27.47
N GLU A 46 -0.87 -9.26 28.11
CA GLU A 46 -1.28 -10.35 28.99
C GLU A 46 -2.52 -11.04 28.42
N GLY A 47 -2.56 -12.37 28.49
CA GLY A 47 -3.82 -13.11 28.29
C GLY A 47 -4.24 -13.44 26.85
N ILE A 48 -3.31 -13.87 25.99
CA ILE A 48 -3.70 -14.57 24.75
C ILE A 48 -3.80 -16.08 25.04
N PRO A 49 -4.99 -16.72 24.91
CA PRO A 49 -5.11 -18.16 25.05
C PRO A 49 -4.21 -18.87 24.02
N GLY A 50 -3.52 -19.93 24.46
CA GLY A 50 -2.33 -20.54 23.84
C GLY A 50 -2.41 -20.94 22.36
N ASP A 51 -3.59 -21.02 21.75
CA ASP A 51 -3.74 -21.31 20.31
C ASP A 51 -3.83 -20.05 19.44
N ASN A 52 -4.31 -18.94 19.99
CA ASN A 52 -4.51 -17.70 19.23
C ASN A 52 -3.19 -16.96 18.98
N ILE A 53 -2.21 -17.11 19.88
CA ILE A 53 -0.91 -16.43 19.76
C ILE A 53 -0.15 -16.88 18.51
N ALA A 54 -0.26 -18.15 18.15
CA ALA A 54 0.45 -18.73 17.00
C ALA A 54 -0.08 -18.20 15.65
N HIS A 55 -1.29 -17.64 15.63
CA HIS A 55 -1.91 -17.08 14.43
C HIS A 55 -1.81 -15.54 14.37
N LEU A 56 -1.32 -14.92 15.44
CA LEU A 56 -1.12 -13.48 15.51
C LEU A 56 0.13 -13.09 14.74
N ASN A 57 -0.04 -12.36 13.65
CA ASN A 57 1.08 -11.79 12.89
C ASN A 57 0.87 -10.31 12.55
N TYR A 58 -0.25 -9.71 12.99
CA TYR A 58 -0.62 -8.36 12.64
C TYR A 58 -1.51 -7.71 13.71
N ILE A 59 -1.29 -6.43 14.01
CA ILE A 59 -2.05 -5.70 15.03
C ILE A 59 -2.45 -4.31 14.57
N TYR A 60 -3.54 -3.80 15.16
CA TYR A 60 -3.94 -2.40 15.06
C TYR A 60 -3.98 -1.77 16.44
N ILE A 61 -3.36 -0.59 16.57
CA ILE A 61 -3.33 0.18 17.81
C ILE A 61 -4.12 1.48 17.58
N PRO A 62 -5.36 1.58 18.09
CA PRO A 62 -6.21 2.75 17.91
C PRO A 62 -5.56 4.03 18.43
N SER A 63 -4.86 3.97 19.57
CA SER A 63 -4.17 5.12 20.17
C SER A 63 -3.12 5.75 19.25
N PHE A 64 -2.54 4.97 18.34
CA PHE A 64 -1.59 5.46 17.34
C PHE A 64 -2.21 5.65 15.95
N SER A 65 -3.44 5.16 15.75
CA SER A 65 -4.10 5.08 14.44
C SER A 65 -3.21 4.41 13.38
N ARG A 66 -2.48 3.36 13.80
CA ARG A 66 -1.46 2.68 13.00
C ARG A 66 -1.62 1.17 13.05
N TYR A 67 -1.30 0.54 11.94
CA TYR A 67 -1.21 -0.91 11.81
C TYR A 67 0.25 -1.35 11.86
N TYR A 68 0.49 -2.54 12.40
CA TYR A 68 1.84 -3.09 12.57
C TYR A 68 1.88 -4.57 12.21
N TYR A 69 2.98 -4.98 11.59
CA TYR A 69 3.40 -6.36 11.51
C TYR A 69 4.01 -6.80 12.84
N VAL A 70 3.71 -8.03 13.26
CA VAL A 70 4.37 -8.66 14.40
C VAL A 70 5.52 -9.52 13.86
N ASN A 71 6.75 -9.06 14.08
CA ASN A 71 7.96 -9.71 13.57
C ASN A 71 8.45 -10.82 14.50
N ASN A 72 8.26 -10.64 15.82
CA ASN A 72 8.64 -11.63 16.82
C ASN A 72 7.67 -11.60 18.01
N ILE A 73 7.48 -12.76 18.64
CA ILE A 73 6.69 -12.93 19.86
C ILE A 73 7.57 -13.66 20.87
N GLU A 74 7.97 -12.97 21.93
CA GLU A 74 8.74 -13.54 23.04
C GLU A 74 7.81 -13.88 24.19
N ILE A 75 8.06 -15.01 24.87
CA ILE A 75 7.31 -15.46 26.03
C ILE A 75 8.17 -15.17 27.27
N GLU A 76 7.80 -14.19 28.09
CA GLU A 76 8.53 -13.90 29.33
C GLU A 76 8.04 -14.74 30.51
N ASN A 77 6.73 -15.02 30.58
CA ASN A 77 6.10 -15.83 31.64
C ASN A 77 4.86 -16.53 31.10
N THR A 78 4.25 -17.43 31.90
CA THR A 78 3.09 -18.27 31.54
C THR A 78 1.90 -17.51 30.93
N ASN A 79 1.80 -16.19 31.14
CA ASN A 79 0.72 -15.37 30.57
C ASN A 79 1.19 -14.00 30.03
N LEU A 80 2.51 -13.78 29.93
CA LEU A 80 3.09 -12.50 29.54
C LEU A 80 3.88 -12.66 28.24
N PHE A 81 3.49 -11.92 27.22
CA PHE A 81 4.11 -11.96 25.90
C PHE A 81 4.63 -10.58 25.52
N ILE A 82 5.80 -10.57 24.86
CA ILE A 82 6.40 -9.37 24.28
C ILE A 82 6.32 -9.47 22.77
N LEU A 83 5.62 -8.51 22.16
CA LEU A 83 5.51 -8.39 20.71
C LEU A 83 6.52 -7.38 20.20
N HIS A 84 7.34 -7.79 19.25
CA HIS A 84 8.20 -6.90 18.48
C HIS A 84 7.50 -6.58 17.16
N CYS A 85 7.16 -5.32 17.00
CA CYS A 85 6.32 -4.87 15.90
C CYS A 85 7.06 -3.90 14.98
N HIS A 86 6.62 -3.82 13.73
CA HIS A 86 7.06 -2.81 12.77
C HIS A 86 5.86 -2.24 12.03
N VAL A 87 5.83 -0.92 11.84
CA VAL A 87 4.69 -0.23 11.23
C VAL A 87 4.45 -0.67 9.78
N ASP A 88 3.17 -0.94 9.45
CA ASP A 88 2.73 -1.09 8.07
C ASP A 88 2.27 0.27 7.55
N VAL A 89 3.17 0.97 6.85
CA VAL A 89 2.87 2.28 6.27
C VAL A 89 1.83 2.20 5.15
N LEU A 90 1.76 1.09 4.40
CA LEU A 90 0.85 0.94 3.28
C LEU A 90 -0.59 0.85 3.77
N LYS A 91 -0.85 -0.02 4.75
CA LYS A 91 -2.20 -0.14 5.33
C LYS A 91 -2.58 1.08 6.17
N THR A 92 -1.65 1.62 6.95
CA THR A 92 -1.88 2.80 7.81
C THR A 92 -2.31 4.02 6.98
N TYR A 93 -1.64 4.29 5.86
CA TYR A 93 -1.90 5.46 5.03
C TYR A 93 -2.70 5.13 3.76
N ALA A 94 -3.39 3.99 3.74
CA ALA A 94 -4.08 3.48 2.56
C ALA A 94 -5.06 4.49 1.93
N ALA A 95 -5.78 5.27 2.75
CA ALA A 95 -6.71 6.28 2.24
C ALA A 95 -5.99 7.38 1.45
N GLY A 96 -4.88 7.93 1.99
CA GLY A 96 -4.10 8.96 1.32
C GLY A 96 -3.37 8.44 0.08
N ILE A 97 -2.88 7.19 0.13
CA ILE A 97 -2.26 6.53 -1.02
C ILE A 97 -3.27 6.38 -2.16
N ARG A 98 -4.51 5.98 -1.87
CA ARG A 98 -5.57 5.84 -2.89
C ARG A 98 -6.01 7.17 -3.49
N SER A 99 -5.97 8.26 -2.73
CA SER A 99 -6.34 9.58 -3.24
C SER A 99 -5.24 10.22 -4.09
N ASN A 100 -4.02 9.67 -4.08
CA ASN A 100 -2.90 10.25 -4.80
C ASN A 100 -3.06 10.07 -6.33
N SER A 101 -2.80 11.13 -7.08
CA SER A 101 -2.79 11.12 -8.54
C SER A 101 -1.36 11.15 -9.05
N ALA A 102 -0.98 10.17 -9.87
CA ALA A 102 0.37 10.06 -10.41
C ALA A 102 0.34 9.47 -11.83
N VAL A 103 1.40 9.71 -12.60
CA VAL A 103 1.62 9.03 -13.87
C VAL A 103 1.96 7.58 -13.59
N ILE A 104 1.11 6.67 -14.06
CA ILE A 104 1.30 5.24 -13.89
C ILE A 104 2.30 4.76 -14.95
N ALA A 105 3.50 4.36 -14.53
CA ALA A 105 4.51 3.84 -15.45
C ALA A 105 4.11 2.47 -16.05
N ARG A 106 3.49 1.60 -15.24
CA ARG A 106 3.04 0.26 -15.65
C ARG A 106 1.79 -0.14 -14.87
N GLN A 107 0.84 -0.78 -15.55
CA GLN A 107 -0.27 -1.50 -14.92
C GLN A 107 -0.75 -2.63 -15.83
N GLU A 108 -1.28 -3.70 -15.23
CA GLU A 108 -1.76 -4.88 -15.95
C GLU A 108 -3.10 -4.63 -16.67
N ASN A 109 -4.01 -3.86 -16.05
CA ASN A 109 -5.40 -3.78 -16.51
C ASN A 109 -5.68 -2.64 -17.52
N ALA A 110 -5.01 -1.49 -17.40
CA ALA A 110 -5.19 -0.35 -18.30
C ALA A 110 -3.84 0.24 -18.76
N TYR A 111 -3.18 -0.45 -19.68
CA TYR A 111 -1.89 -0.05 -20.21
C TYR A 111 -2.02 1.04 -21.29
N ASN A 112 -0.96 1.85 -21.43
CA ASN A 112 -0.84 2.86 -22.49
C ASN A 112 0.48 2.62 -23.26
N LEU A 113 0.39 2.15 -24.50
CA LEU A 113 1.55 1.82 -25.34
C LEU A 113 2.33 3.05 -25.82
N TYR A 114 1.81 4.26 -25.59
CA TYR A 114 2.50 5.52 -25.84
C TYR A 114 3.42 5.94 -24.69
N LEU A 115 3.30 5.31 -23.51
CA LEU A 115 4.24 5.55 -22.42
C LEU A 115 5.55 4.78 -22.70
N PRO A 116 6.71 5.44 -22.64
CA PRO A 116 8.00 4.78 -22.81
C PRO A 116 8.25 3.80 -21.67
N ASP A 117 8.23 2.51 -22.00
CA ASP A 117 8.56 1.42 -21.08
C ASP A 117 9.75 0.64 -21.64
N SER A 118 10.89 0.63 -20.94
CA SER A 118 12.09 -0.09 -21.42
C SER A 118 11.92 -1.62 -21.42
N ALA A 119 10.96 -2.16 -20.68
CA ALA A 119 10.69 -3.59 -20.61
C ALA A 119 9.61 -4.05 -21.60
N PHE A 120 8.93 -3.11 -22.29
CA PHE A 120 7.84 -3.41 -23.20
C PHE A 120 8.02 -2.68 -24.53
N LYS A 121 7.66 -3.31 -25.65
CA LYS A 121 7.76 -2.62 -26.96
C LYS A 121 6.71 -1.52 -27.02
N THR A 122 7.15 -0.27 -27.14
CA THR A 122 6.28 0.87 -27.42
C THR A 122 6.01 0.97 -28.91
N TYR A 123 4.76 1.26 -29.28
CA TYR A 123 4.43 1.57 -30.67
C TYR A 123 4.59 3.07 -30.92
N SER A 124 5.42 3.43 -31.90
CA SER A 124 5.52 4.79 -32.42
C SER A 124 4.86 4.79 -33.80
N ASN A 125 3.55 5.03 -33.82
CA ASN A 125 2.78 5.09 -35.05
C ASN A 125 2.64 6.56 -35.51
N PRO A 126 2.93 6.87 -36.78
CA PRO A 126 2.66 8.20 -37.32
C PRO A 126 1.16 8.50 -37.28
N HIS A 127 0.80 9.68 -36.77
CA HIS A 127 -0.58 10.16 -36.77
C HIS A 127 -0.84 10.91 -38.08
N TYR A 128 -1.62 10.31 -38.98
CA TYR A 128 -2.00 10.93 -40.24
C TYR A 128 -3.28 11.74 -40.09
N GLN A 129 -3.23 13.01 -40.48
CA GLN A 129 -4.41 13.86 -40.62
C GLN A 129 -4.61 14.20 -42.09
N ILE A 130 -5.74 13.75 -42.66
CA ILE A 130 -6.14 14.09 -44.02
C ILE A 130 -7.13 15.25 -43.92
N VAL A 131 -6.70 16.45 -44.31
CA VAL A 131 -7.55 17.65 -44.34
C VAL A 131 -8.03 17.87 -45.77
N LYS A 132 -9.34 17.91 -45.96
CA LYS A 132 -9.93 18.30 -47.25
C LYS A 132 -9.91 19.81 -47.38
N PHE A 133 -9.34 20.29 -48.48
CA PHE A 133 -9.42 21.72 -48.79
C PHE A 133 -10.84 22.09 -49.22
N PRO A 134 -11.38 23.25 -48.78
CA PRO A 134 -12.71 23.69 -49.16
C PRO A 134 -12.91 23.90 -50.67
N SER A 135 -11.82 24.14 -51.39
CA SER A 135 -11.81 24.36 -52.84
C SER A 135 -10.50 23.86 -53.46
N GLY A 136 -10.51 23.60 -54.77
CA GLY A 136 -9.30 23.25 -55.51
C GLY A 136 -8.31 24.41 -55.64
N PHE A 137 -7.03 24.11 -55.85
CA PHE A 137 -5.98 25.10 -56.08
C PHE A 137 -5.92 25.49 -57.56
N SER A 138 -5.96 26.78 -57.90
CA SER A 138 -5.82 27.28 -59.28
C SER A 138 -4.82 28.45 -59.39
N GLY A 139 -3.64 28.21 -59.97
CA GLY A 139 -2.52 29.17 -59.94
C GLY A 139 -1.61 28.99 -58.72
N PHE A 140 -0.76 29.98 -58.41
CA PHE A 140 0.26 29.85 -57.36
C PHE A 140 -0.33 29.98 -55.95
N HIS A 141 -0.24 28.90 -55.17
CA HIS A 141 -0.70 28.82 -53.79
C HIS A 141 0.44 28.39 -52.86
N TYR A 142 0.47 28.93 -51.65
CA TYR A 142 1.35 28.46 -50.58
C TYR A 142 0.52 27.73 -49.53
N VAL A 143 0.94 26.52 -49.16
CA VAL A 143 0.36 25.77 -48.04
C VAL A 143 1.31 25.88 -46.87
N LEU A 144 0.89 26.58 -45.82
CA LEU A 144 1.62 26.61 -44.56
C LEU A 144 1.02 25.59 -43.61
N THR A 145 1.84 24.63 -43.20
CA THR A 145 1.52 23.71 -42.11
C THR A 145 2.47 23.98 -40.96
N VAL A 146 1.94 24.10 -39.74
CA VAL A 146 2.75 24.13 -38.52
C VAL A 146 2.87 22.70 -38.01
N ALA A 147 4.11 22.22 -37.89
CA ALA A 147 4.40 20.99 -37.15
C ALA A 147 4.48 21.36 -35.67
N GLY A 148 3.52 20.87 -34.89
CA GLY A 148 3.53 20.90 -33.42
C GLY A 148 3.91 19.53 -32.89
#